data_AF-A0A5C8SF07-F1
#
_entry.id   AF-A0A5C8SF07-F1
#
_cell.length_a   1.000
_cell.length_b   1.000
_cell.length_c   1.000
_cell.angle_alpha   90.00
_cell.angle_beta   90.00
_cell.angle_gamma   90.00
#
_symmetry.space_group_name_H-M   'P 1'
#
loop_
_entity.id
_entity.type
_entity.pdbx_description
1 polymer ?
#
loop_
_entity_poly.entity_id
_entity_poly.type
_entity_poly.pdbx_seq_one_letter_code
_entity_poly.pdbx_strand_id
1 'polypeptide(L)'
;MRFFIDYDNGDVIHGWIVPDNPLAVSRVVVSVEGQRVAEVSATITEPAFQRSGWHSTGQCVFVLRESEVPGLAAIPVLELYDADTNVLVYRRVPREGLIDRRVLLINTGIHPEVGLQNALFPYFQQSHFGIHKLSDEIVTSVLGNETPTSRLIAGALVVPRYEQYFPPDRMLSAILVHDPHVEMATRMLWLKARSKVVAEDDAGWRVDRYAEAALFVDDYDYTDQKSLKRFFRMLPEQAYHLLYNPLSRQLGTRLPDDRLHPGNSIVAIEILARLGIVGHRTYFDAFASTLFDQIGLEGGLPLPAPVPISDEALALAERLRAVKAVADMLVFDIAMSDAVLMSLAKSWNH
;
A
#
# COMPACT_ATOMS: atom_id res chain seq x y z
N MET A 1 -8.07 8.99 -12.42
CA MET A 1 -8.76 9.94 -11.55
C MET A 1 -7.73 10.79 -10.85
N ARG A 2 -7.92 12.11 -10.86
CA ARG A 2 -7.05 13.08 -10.18
C ARG A 2 -7.89 13.93 -9.24
N PHE A 3 -7.33 14.40 -8.13
CA PHE A 3 -8.09 15.22 -7.20
C PHE A 3 -7.19 16.16 -6.39
N PHE A 4 -7.79 17.25 -5.90
CA PHE A 4 -7.14 18.20 -5.02
C PHE A 4 -8.18 19.02 -4.24
N ILE A 5 -7.81 19.46 -3.04
CA ILE A 5 -8.59 20.42 -2.25
C ILE A 5 -7.83 21.72 -2.21
N ASP A 6 -8.45 22.78 -2.73
CA ASP A 6 -7.85 24.11 -2.74
C ASP A 6 -7.86 24.73 -1.35
N TYR A 7 -9.00 24.64 -0.65
CA TYR A 7 -9.14 25.11 0.72
C TYR A 7 -10.36 24.52 1.43
N ASP A 8 -10.28 24.57 2.76
CA ASP A 8 -11.39 24.36 3.68
C ASP A 8 -11.37 25.51 4.70
N ASN A 9 -12.39 26.37 4.65
CA ASN A 9 -12.55 27.51 5.55
C ASN A 9 -13.57 27.26 6.69
N GLY A 10 -14.02 26.01 6.85
CA GLY A 10 -15.06 25.62 7.81
C GLY A 10 -16.46 25.63 7.20
N ASP A 11 -16.91 26.77 6.69
CA ASP A 11 -18.24 26.94 6.06
C ASP A 11 -18.25 26.69 4.54
N VAL A 12 -17.07 26.58 3.94
CA VAL A 12 -16.88 26.30 2.51
C VAL A 12 -15.70 25.35 2.32
N ILE A 13 -15.91 24.30 1.53
CA ILE A 13 -14.84 23.45 1.01
C ILE A 13 -14.84 23.55 -0.51
N HIS A 14 -13.68 23.87 -1.09
CA HIS A 14 -13.48 23.98 -2.53
C HIS A 14 -12.43 22.98 -2.98
N GLY A 15 -12.74 22.24 -4.04
CA GLY A 15 -11.81 21.30 -4.62
C GLY A 15 -12.32 20.77 -5.95
N TRP A 16 -11.57 19.82 -6.50
CA TRP A 16 -11.91 19.21 -7.76
C TRP A 16 -11.53 17.74 -7.81
N ILE A 17 -12.31 16.99 -8.58
CA ILE A 17 -11.99 15.61 -8.96
C ILE A 17 -12.14 15.52 -10.48
N VAL A 18 -11.10 15.04 -11.15
CA VAL A 18 -11.18 14.62 -12.54
C VAL A 18 -11.48 13.12 -12.55
N PRO A 19 -12.70 12.70 -12.94
CA PRO A 19 -13.08 11.29 -12.95
C PRO A 19 -12.31 10.50 -14.01
N ASP A 20 -12.29 9.17 -13.89
CA ASP A 20 -11.70 8.28 -14.90
C ASP A 20 -12.42 8.36 -16.25
N ASN A 21 -13.74 8.57 -16.24
CA ASN A 21 -14.51 8.84 -17.45
C ASN A 21 -14.43 10.34 -17.78
N PRO A 22 -13.73 10.74 -18.87
CA PRO A 22 -13.52 12.16 -19.20
C PRO A 22 -14.78 12.89 -19.66
N LEU A 23 -15.94 12.22 -19.74
CA LEU A 23 -17.24 12.80 -20.05
C LEU A 23 -18.15 12.93 -18.81
N ALA A 24 -17.78 12.30 -17.68
CA ALA A 24 -18.62 12.28 -16.49
C ALA A 24 -18.49 13.59 -15.70
N VAL A 25 -19.61 14.11 -15.20
CA VAL A 25 -19.55 15.21 -14.23
C VAL A 25 -19.02 14.66 -12.91
N SER A 26 -18.00 15.32 -12.35
CA SER A 26 -17.43 14.96 -11.05
C SER A 26 -18.47 15.03 -9.94
N ARG A 27 -18.44 14.06 -9.01
CA ARG A 27 -19.35 14.00 -7.86
C ARG A 27 -18.58 13.59 -6.60
N VAL A 28 -18.85 14.29 -5.50
CA VAL A 28 -18.24 14.02 -4.21
C VAL A 28 -19.31 13.62 -3.20
N VAL A 29 -19.09 12.50 -2.52
CA VAL A 29 -19.93 12.02 -1.43
C VAL A 29 -19.40 12.58 -0.13
N VAL A 30 -20.28 13.23 0.63
CA VAL A 30 -19.98 13.78 1.95
C VAL A 30 -20.40 12.78 3.02
N SER A 31 -19.46 12.41 3.88
CA SER A 31 -19.67 11.54 5.04
C SER A 31 -19.42 12.32 6.33
N VAL A 32 -20.33 12.21 7.28
CA VAL A 32 -20.24 12.81 8.62
C VAL A 32 -20.40 11.69 9.62
N GLU A 33 -19.39 11.50 10.48
CA GLU A 33 -19.35 10.40 11.47
C GLU A 33 -19.63 9.02 10.85
N GLY A 34 -19.16 8.79 9.62
CA GLY A 34 -19.33 7.54 8.88
C GLY A 34 -20.68 7.39 8.16
N GLN A 35 -21.57 8.38 8.25
CA GLN A 35 -22.84 8.40 7.52
C GLN A 35 -22.76 9.30 6.30
N ARG A 36 -23.16 8.77 5.13
CA ARG A 36 -23.28 9.57 3.90
C ARG A 36 -24.47 10.51 4.01
N VAL A 37 -24.22 11.82 4.01
CA VAL A 37 -25.24 12.86 4.21
C VAL A 37 -25.59 13.63 2.95
N ALA A 38 -24.67 13.69 1.97
CA ALA A 38 -24.90 14.40 0.72
C ALA A 38 -24.04 13.82 -0.42
N GLU A 39 -24.48 14.05 -1.66
CA GLU A 39 -23.69 13.87 -2.87
C GLU A 39 -23.73 15.19 -3.64
N VAL A 40 -22.56 15.79 -3.88
CA VAL A 40 -22.43 17.11 -4.49
C VAL A 40 -21.78 16.99 -5.85
N SER A 41 -22.48 17.45 -6.89
CA SER A 41 -21.94 17.47 -8.25
C SER A 41 -21.07 18.71 -8.48
N ALA A 42 -20.06 18.58 -9.32
CA ALA A 42 -19.28 19.71 -9.80
C ALA A 42 -20.16 20.68 -10.58
N THR A 43 -20.13 21.95 -10.18
CA THR A 43 -20.92 23.03 -10.81
C THR A 43 -20.05 23.99 -11.61
N ILE A 44 -18.74 23.99 -11.37
CA ILE A 44 -17.79 24.91 -11.99
C ILE A 44 -17.03 24.20 -13.12
N THR A 45 -16.97 24.86 -14.28
CA THR A 45 -16.19 24.43 -15.43
C THR A 45 -14.84 25.12 -15.43
N GLU A 46 -13.75 24.35 -15.42
CA GLU A 46 -12.38 24.84 -15.50
C GLU A 46 -11.77 24.54 -16.89
N PRO A 47 -11.61 25.56 -17.76
CA PRO A 47 -11.05 25.38 -19.10
C PRO A 47 -9.63 24.80 -19.12
N ALA A 48 -8.85 24.97 -18.05
CA ALA A 48 -7.52 24.38 -17.96
C ALA A 48 -7.55 22.85 -18.04
N PHE A 49 -8.57 22.19 -17.48
CA PHE A 49 -8.71 20.74 -17.55
C PHE A 49 -9.00 20.24 -18.96
N GLN A 50 -9.68 21.04 -19.78
CA GLN A 50 -9.86 20.73 -21.21
C GLN A 50 -8.55 20.91 -21.98
N ARG A 51 -7.86 22.05 -21.75
CA ARG A 51 -6.58 22.36 -22.43
C ARG A 51 -5.48 21.35 -22.10
N SER A 52 -5.47 20.81 -20.88
CA SER A 52 -4.53 19.78 -20.46
C SER A 52 -4.93 18.37 -20.90
N GLY A 53 -6.10 18.22 -21.54
CA GLY A 53 -6.65 16.93 -21.97
C GLY A 53 -7.09 16.03 -20.82
N TRP A 54 -7.35 16.59 -19.63
CA TRP A 54 -7.76 15.82 -18.45
C TRP A 54 -9.26 15.53 -18.44
N HIS A 55 -10.08 16.45 -18.95
CA HIS A 55 -11.53 16.31 -18.97
C HIS A 55 -12.15 16.97 -20.19
N SER A 56 -13.18 16.36 -20.79
CA SER A 56 -13.75 16.85 -22.06
C SER A 56 -14.55 18.14 -21.89
N THR A 57 -15.24 18.31 -20.75
CA THR A 57 -16.06 19.51 -20.49
C THR A 57 -15.42 20.46 -19.47
N GLY A 58 -14.38 20.02 -18.75
CA GLY A 58 -13.81 20.76 -17.61
C GLY A 58 -14.70 20.88 -16.36
N GLN A 59 -15.90 20.28 -16.34
CA GLN A 59 -16.82 20.32 -15.19
C GLN A 59 -16.39 19.35 -14.07
N CYS A 60 -15.34 19.75 -13.35
CA CYS A 60 -14.66 18.92 -12.34
C CYS A 60 -14.58 19.58 -10.95
N VAL A 61 -14.92 20.87 -10.86
CA VAL A 61 -14.76 21.65 -9.64
C VAL A 61 -16.07 21.67 -8.84
N PHE A 62 -15.99 21.25 -7.58
CA PHE A 62 -17.11 21.23 -6.65
C PHE A 62 -16.90 22.26 -5.54
N VAL A 63 -18.02 22.73 -4.98
CA VAL A 63 -18.02 23.63 -3.82
C VAL A 63 -19.06 23.12 -2.85
N LEU A 64 -18.64 22.79 -1.63
CA LEU A 64 -19.56 22.46 -0.54
C LEU A 64 -19.83 23.73 0.26
N ARG A 65 -21.12 24.02 0.50
CA ARG A 65 -21.60 25.10 1.36
C ARG A 65 -22.74 24.57 2.24
N GLU A 66 -23.26 25.47 3.07
CA GLU A 66 -24.43 25.27 3.92
C GLU A 66 -25.67 24.76 3.14
N SER A 67 -25.82 25.12 1.85
CA SER A 67 -26.93 24.68 1.01
C SER A 67 -26.86 23.20 0.64
N GLU A 68 -25.65 22.65 0.50
CA GLU A 68 -25.45 21.23 0.17
C GLU A 68 -25.34 20.37 1.43
N VAL A 69 -24.74 20.93 2.50
CA VAL A 69 -24.53 20.25 3.77
C VAL A 69 -24.93 21.22 4.90
N PRO A 70 -26.18 21.14 5.41
CA PRO A 70 -26.61 21.99 6.51
C PRO A 70 -25.75 21.81 7.76
N GLY A 71 -25.34 22.91 8.38
CA GLY A 71 -24.46 22.96 9.53
C GLY A 71 -22.98 22.74 9.20
N LEU A 72 -22.53 22.89 7.95
CA LEU A 72 -21.18 22.54 7.50
C LEU A 72 -20.08 23.13 8.40
N ALA A 73 -20.23 24.38 8.82
CA ALA A 73 -19.26 25.06 9.69
C ALA A 73 -19.13 24.43 11.08
N ALA A 74 -20.21 23.81 11.58
CA ALA A 74 -20.25 23.19 12.91
C ALA A 74 -19.82 21.72 12.91
N ILE A 75 -19.56 21.12 11.74
CA ILE A 75 -19.15 19.71 11.63
C ILE A 75 -17.63 19.61 11.81
N PRO A 76 -17.16 19.03 12.94
CA PRO A 76 -15.72 18.93 13.22
C PRO A 76 -15.06 17.79 12.44
N VAL A 77 -15.80 16.71 12.17
CA VAL A 77 -15.33 15.51 11.48
C VAL A 77 -16.17 15.27 10.24
N LEU A 78 -15.54 15.40 9.08
CA LEU A 78 -16.16 15.22 7.78
C LEU A 78 -15.17 14.57 6.82
N GLU A 79 -15.68 13.71 5.96
CA GLU A 79 -14.90 13.01 4.95
C GLU A 79 -15.54 13.21 3.58
N LEU A 80 -14.69 13.42 2.58
CA LEU A 80 -15.08 13.57 1.19
C LEU A 80 -14.54 12.39 0.40
N TYR A 81 -15.45 11.67 -0.25
CA TYR A 81 -15.13 10.53 -1.09
C TYR A 81 -15.49 10.83 -2.54
N ASP A 82 -14.66 10.38 -3.47
CA ASP A 82 -15.10 10.31 -4.87
C ASP A 82 -16.30 9.36 -4.98
N ALA A 83 -17.35 9.77 -5.71
CA ALA A 83 -18.59 9.00 -5.79
C ALA A 83 -18.45 7.69 -6.57
N ASP A 84 -17.52 7.63 -7.52
CA ASP A 84 -17.40 6.50 -8.45
C ASP A 84 -16.37 5.47 -7.94
N THR A 85 -15.24 5.91 -7.39
CA THR A 85 -14.15 5.05 -6.91
C THR A 85 -14.15 4.85 -5.39
N ASN A 86 -14.97 5.61 -4.65
CA ASN A 86 -15.03 5.60 -3.18
C ASN A 86 -13.66 5.88 -2.52
N VAL A 87 -12.78 6.61 -3.21
CA VAL A 87 -11.47 7.01 -2.67
C VAL A 87 -11.63 8.23 -1.78
N LEU A 88 -11.02 8.20 -0.59
CA LEU A 88 -10.96 9.34 0.31
C LEU A 88 -10.15 10.48 -0.33
N VAL A 89 -10.84 11.55 -0.71
CA VAL A 89 -10.28 12.77 -1.29
C VAL A 89 -9.78 13.70 -0.18
N TYR A 90 -10.57 13.87 0.88
CA TYR A 90 -10.28 14.80 1.97
C TYR A 90 -10.91 14.36 3.28
N ARG A 91 -10.29 14.74 4.39
CA ARG A 91 -10.83 14.56 5.74
C ARG A 91 -10.60 15.81 6.57
N ARG A 92 -11.69 16.41 7.07
CA ARG A 92 -11.68 17.41 8.13
C ARG A 92 -11.77 16.67 9.47
N VAL A 93 -10.92 17.05 10.41
CA VAL A 93 -10.90 16.54 11.79
C VAL A 93 -10.18 17.59 12.66
N PRO A 94 -10.48 17.72 13.96
CA PRO A 94 -9.72 18.58 14.86
C PRO A 94 -8.23 18.27 14.79
N ARG A 95 -7.39 19.30 14.77
CA ARG A 95 -5.93 19.15 14.65
C ARG A 95 -5.24 18.72 15.94
N GLU A 96 -5.94 18.81 17.07
CA GLU A 96 -5.39 18.42 18.38
C GLU A 96 -5.01 16.92 18.36
N GLY A 97 -3.76 16.63 18.75
CA GLY A 97 -3.23 15.26 18.76
C GLY A 97 -2.82 14.69 17.40
N LEU A 98 -2.99 15.43 16.29
CA LEU A 98 -2.52 14.97 14.98
C LEU A 98 -1.03 15.25 14.77
N ILE A 99 -0.37 14.32 14.08
CA ILE A 99 1.03 14.43 13.68
C ILE A 99 1.11 15.21 12.37
N ASP A 100 1.86 16.30 12.37
CA ASP A 100 2.08 17.13 11.18
C ASP A 100 3.21 16.58 10.29
N ARG A 101 3.07 15.31 9.87
CA ARG A 101 4.04 14.61 9.01
C ARG A 101 3.32 13.75 7.98
N ARG A 102 4.02 13.48 6.88
CA ARG A 102 3.65 12.42 5.93
C ARG A 102 4.49 11.19 6.19
N VAL A 103 3.83 10.05 6.31
CA VAL A 103 4.46 8.74 6.54
C VAL A 103 4.02 7.79 5.45
N LEU A 104 4.98 7.13 4.80
CA LEU A 104 4.74 6.05 3.85
C LEU A 104 5.26 4.73 4.42
N LEU A 105 4.35 3.80 4.69
CA LEU A 105 4.67 2.42 5.04
C LEU A 105 4.66 1.56 3.78
N ILE A 106 5.86 1.18 3.33
CA ILE A 106 6.04 0.30 2.18
C ILE A 106 5.84 -1.14 2.65
N ASN A 107 4.70 -1.72 2.29
CA ASN A 107 4.36 -3.10 2.67
C ASN A 107 5.09 -4.07 1.73
N THR A 108 5.89 -4.98 2.29
CA THR A 108 6.68 -5.97 1.54
C THR A 108 6.04 -7.35 1.51
N GLY A 109 5.21 -7.67 2.50
CA GLY A 109 4.54 -8.95 2.64
C GLY A 109 3.17 -8.99 1.97
N ILE A 110 2.70 -10.20 1.65
CA ILE A 110 1.33 -10.44 1.17
C ILE A 110 0.28 -10.10 2.23
N HIS A 111 0.67 -10.16 3.51
CA HIS A 111 -0.11 -9.68 4.65
C HIS A 111 0.56 -8.42 5.22
N PRO A 112 -0.07 -7.24 5.12
CA PRO A 112 0.48 -6.03 5.67
C PRO A 112 0.39 -6.00 7.20
N GLU A 113 1.24 -5.20 7.85
CA GLU A 113 1.23 -4.99 9.30
C GLU A 113 0.04 -4.11 9.74
N VAL A 114 -1.16 -4.70 9.74
CA VAL A 114 -2.42 -3.99 10.04
C VAL A 114 -2.46 -3.47 11.48
N GLY A 115 -1.83 -4.17 12.43
CA GLY A 115 -1.72 -3.70 13.82
C GLY A 115 -0.99 -2.36 13.92
N LEU A 116 0.12 -2.23 13.18
CA LEU A 116 0.89 -0.98 13.09
C LEU A 116 0.09 0.14 12.42
N GLN A 117 -0.58 -0.16 11.31
CA GLN A 117 -1.43 0.81 10.60
C GLN A 117 -2.56 1.32 11.50
N ASN A 118 -3.23 0.42 12.22
CA ASN A 118 -4.32 0.76 13.14
C ASN A 118 -3.83 1.56 14.35
N ALA A 119 -2.64 1.27 14.87
CA ALA A 119 -2.04 2.02 15.97
C ALA A 119 -1.73 3.47 15.56
N LEU A 120 -1.30 3.68 14.32
CA LEU A 120 -0.94 5.00 13.79
C LEU A 120 -2.15 5.80 13.28
N PHE A 121 -3.18 5.13 12.76
CA PHE A 121 -4.34 5.74 12.11
C PHE A 121 -4.96 6.94 12.86
N PRO A 122 -5.19 6.89 14.19
CA PRO A 122 -5.84 7.98 14.92
C PRO A 122 -5.05 9.31 14.91
N TYR A 123 -3.74 9.25 14.66
CA TYR A 123 -2.83 10.39 14.74
C TYR A 123 -2.65 11.13 13.42
N PHE A 124 -3.35 10.72 12.36
CA PHE A 124 -3.24 11.36 11.05
C PHE A 124 -4.57 11.94 10.59
N GLN A 125 -4.51 13.11 9.96
CA GLN A 125 -5.68 13.74 9.35
C GLN A 125 -6.25 12.86 8.25
N GLN A 126 -5.38 12.33 7.37
CA GLN A 126 -5.81 11.53 6.23
C GLN A 126 -4.96 10.26 6.10
N SER A 127 -5.63 9.12 5.94
CA SER A 127 -4.97 7.83 5.80
C SER A 127 -5.40 7.09 4.54
N HIS A 128 -4.43 6.53 3.80
CA HIS A 128 -4.68 5.71 2.62
C HIS A 128 -3.97 4.36 2.79
N PHE A 129 -4.76 3.30 3.02
CA PHE A 129 -4.24 1.94 3.14
C PHE A 129 -4.54 1.12 1.88
N GLY A 130 -3.63 0.21 1.55
CA GLY A 130 -3.80 -0.65 0.39
C GLY A 130 -3.70 0.06 -0.95
N ILE A 131 -2.91 1.15 -1.03
CA ILE A 131 -2.85 2.01 -2.23
C ILE A 131 -2.43 1.29 -3.52
N HIS A 132 -1.75 0.14 -3.42
CA HIS A 132 -1.40 -0.72 -4.55
C HIS A 132 -2.62 -1.32 -5.29
N LYS A 133 -3.82 -1.26 -4.70
CA LYS A 133 -5.08 -1.67 -5.33
C LYS A 133 -5.74 -0.56 -6.15
N LEU A 134 -5.25 0.67 -6.01
CA LEU A 134 -5.78 1.83 -6.71
C LEU A 134 -5.11 1.96 -8.08
N SER A 135 -5.75 2.65 -9.01
CA SER A 135 -5.14 2.93 -10.31
C SER A 135 -3.90 3.83 -10.16
N ASP A 136 -2.98 3.76 -11.12
CA ASP A 136 -1.72 4.53 -11.09
C ASP A 136 -1.95 6.05 -10.97
N GLU A 137 -3.01 6.57 -11.59
CA GLU A 137 -3.38 7.99 -11.46
C GLU A 137 -3.83 8.35 -10.05
N ILE A 138 -4.59 7.48 -9.39
CA ILE A 138 -5.03 7.68 -8.02
C ILE A 138 -3.83 7.61 -7.06
N VAL A 139 -2.93 6.63 -7.24
CA VAL A 139 -1.69 6.53 -6.44
C VAL A 139 -0.85 7.78 -6.61
N THR A 140 -0.70 8.26 -7.85
CA THR A 140 0.02 9.50 -8.16
C THR A 140 -0.61 10.71 -7.49
N SER A 141 -1.94 10.83 -7.51
CA SER A 141 -2.66 11.92 -6.85
C SER A 141 -2.55 11.85 -5.33
N VAL A 142 -2.64 10.65 -4.76
CA VAL A 142 -2.44 10.40 -3.33
C VAL A 142 -1.03 10.81 -2.93
N LEU A 143 0.02 10.33 -3.59
CA LEU A 143 1.40 10.61 -3.19
C LEU A 143 1.82 12.06 -3.50
N GLY A 144 1.35 12.61 -4.63
CA GLY A 144 1.70 13.95 -5.09
C GLY A 144 0.93 15.08 -4.39
N ASN A 145 -0.20 14.79 -3.74
CA ASN A 145 -0.96 15.82 -3.05
C ASN A 145 -0.20 16.33 -1.82
N GLU A 146 0.05 17.65 -1.79
CA GLU A 146 0.80 18.28 -0.71
C GLU A 146 -0.05 18.71 0.50
N THR A 147 -1.37 18.70 0.37
CA THR A 147 -2.31 19.11 1.41
C THR A 147 -3.35 18.02 1.67
N PRO A 148 -3.57 17.60 2.93
CA PRO A 148 -2.91 18.07 4.16
C PRO A 148 -1.49 17.53 4.36
N THR A 149 -0.77 18.08 5.33
CA THR A 149 0.57 17.64 5.76
C THR A 149 0.54 16.40 6.65
N SER A 150 -0.52 16.21 7.44
CA SER A 150 -0.73 15.05 8.32
C SER A 150 -1.32 13.86 7.55
N ARG A 151 -0.45 12.94 7.08
CA ARG A 151 -0.87 11.82 6.24
C ARG A 151 -0.17 10.50 6.56
N LEU A 152 -0.94 9.42 6.60
CA LEU A 152 -0.42 8.06 6.70
C LEU A 152 -0.80 7.25 5.45
N ILE A 153 0.20 6.78 4.73
CA ILE A 153 0.01 6.08 3.46
C ILE A 153 0.65 4.71 3.61
N ALA A 154 -0.05 3.64 3.21
CA ALA A 154 0.52 2.29 3.25
C ALA A 154 0.12 1.43 2.06
N GLY A 155 1.08 0.68 1.50
CA GLY A 155 0.80 -0.25 0.41
C GLY A 155 2.04 -0.89 -0.20
N ALA A 156 1.82 -1.93 -1.00
CA ALA A 156 2.87 -2.61 -1.75
C ALA A 156 3.16 -1.91 -3.08
N LEU A 157 3.91 -0.80 -3.03
CA LEU A 157 4.26 -0.01 -4.21
C LEU A 157 5.49 -0.55 -4.93
N VAL A 158 5.50 -0.46 -6.26
CA VAL A 158 6.74 -0.56 -7.06
C VAL A 158 7.51 0.75 -6.88
N VAL A 159 8.50 0.76 -5.99
CA VAL A 159 9.11 1.96 -5.43
C VAL A 159 9.78 2.86 -6.49
N PRO A 160 10.60 2.33 -7.43
CA PRO A 160 11.24 3.16 -8.46
C PRO A 160 10.26 3.98 -9.31
N ARG A 161 9.01 3.52 -9.44
CA ARG A 161 7.97 4.21 -10.21
C ARG A 161 7.49 5.49 -9.53
N TYR A 162 7.51 5.50 -8.20
CA TYR A 162 6.86 6.53 -7.39
C TYR A 162 7.84 7.35 -6.55
N GLU A 163 9.13 7.01 -6.56
CA GLU A 163 10.18 7.60 -5.73
C GLU A 163 10.19 9.13 -5.73
N GLN A 164 9.92 9.75 -6.88
CA GLN A 164 9.86 11.22 -7.02
C GLN A 164 8.82 11.90 -6.11
N TYR A 165 7.79 11.17 -5.67
CA TYR A 165 6.72 11.72 -4.83
C TYR A 165 7.03 11.67 -3.33
N PHE A 166 8.09 10.97 -2.92
CA PHE A 166 8.42 10.80 -1.51
C PHE A 166 9.91 10.99 -1.20
N PRO A 167 10.49 12.13 -1.60
CA PRO A 167 11.84 12.44 -1.17
C PRO A 167 11.90 12.58 0.37
N PRO A 168 13.04 12.26 1.01
CA PRO A 168 13.14 12.18 2.48
C PRO A 168 12.78 13.48 3.24
N ASP A 169 12.89 14.65 2.60
CA ASP A 169 12.51 15.95 3.16
C ASP A 169 11.00 16.16 3.22
N ARG A 170 10.21 15.45 2.39
CA ARG A 170 8.76 15.60 2.29
C ARG A 170 7.97 14.48 2.94
N MET A 171 8.52 13.27 2.98
CA MET A 171 7.83 12.10 3.51
C MET A 171 8.79 11.14 4.19
N LEU A 172 8.46 10.75 5.43
CA LEU A 172 9.14 9.67 6.13
C LEU A 172 8.69 8.34 5.53
N SER A 173 9.58 7.70 4.76
CA SER A 173 9.34 6.37 4.22
C SER A 173 9.92 5.30 5.13
N ALA A 174 9.14 4.27 5.42
CA ALA A 174 9.52 3.15 6.25
C ALA A 174 9.20 1.82 5.56
N ILE A 175 10.13 0.87 5.65
CA ILE A 175 9.99 -0.47 5.09
C ILE A 175 10.39 -1.52 6.13
N LEU A 176 9.61 -2.59 6.23
CA LEU A 176 9.93 -3.74 7.06
C LEU A 176 10.23 -4.94 6.16
N VAL A 177 11.48 -5.39 6.17
CA VAL A 177 11.93 -6.56 5.41
C VAL A 177 11.64 -7.85 6.18
N HIS A 178 11.32 -8.90 5.45
CA HIS A 178 10.96 -10.22 5.99
C HIS A 178 11.99 -11.28 5.57
N ASP A 179 12.07 -12.37 6.35
CA ASP A 179 12.71 -13.60 5.86
C ASP A 179 12.03 -14.04 4.54
N PRO A 180 12.80 -14.19 3.44
CA PRO A 180 12.23 -14.48 2.12
C PRO A 180 11.57 -15.86 1.99
N HIS A 181 12.04 -16.86 2.75
CA HIS A 181 11.45 -18.21 2.71
C HIS A 181 10.11 -18.23 3.42
N VAL A 182 10.00 -17.54 4.56
CA VAL A 182 8.74 -17.39 5.28
C VAL A 182 7.73 -16.61 4.44
N GLU A 183 8.17 -15.55 3.77
CA GLU A 183 7.29 -14.78 2.91
C GLU A 183 6.86 -15.58 1.66
N MET A 184 7.76 -16.36 1.03
CA MET A 184 7.37 -17.27 -0.05
C MET A 184 6.35 -18.31 0.42
N ALA A 185 6.57 -18.94 1.58
CA ALA A 185 5.63 -19.89 2.17
C ALA A 185 4.25 -19.24 2.42
N THR A 186 4.25 -18.02 2.97
CA THR A 186 3.04 -17.25 3.23
C THR A 186 2.29 -16.94 1.93
N ARG A 187 2.98 -16.54 0.86
CA ARG A 187 2.38 -16.34 -0.48
C ARG A 187 1.83 -17.63 -1.08
N MET A 188 2.53 -18.75 -0.93
CA MET A 188 2.06 -20.06 -1.40
C MET A 188 0.78 -20.51 -0.69
N LEU A 189 0.71 -20.34 0.63
CA LEU A 189 -0.49 -20.63 1.43
C LEU A 189 -1.62 -19.65 1.14
N TRP A 190 -1.29 -18.37 0.97
CA TRP A 190 -2.25 -17.36 0.53
C TRP A 190 -2.90 -17.80 -0.77
N LEU A 191 -2.11 -18.19 -1.78
CA LEU A 191 -2.60 -18.63 -3.09
C LEU A 191 -3.44 -19.90 -2.97
N LYS A 192 -3.02 -20.87 -2.13
CA LYS A 192 -3.79 -22.09 -1.87
C LYS A 192 -5.12 -21.81 -1.21
N ALA A 193 -5.21 -20.85 -0.29
CA ALA A 193 -6.48 -20.44 0.30
C ALA A 193 -7.45 -19.81 -0.72
N ARG A 194 -6.97 -19.33 -1.88
CA ARG A 194 -7.82 -18.79 -2.95
C ARG A 194 -8.37 -19.86 -3.88
N SER A 195 -7.82 -21.09 -3.88
CA SER A 195 -8.33 -22.17 -4.74
C SER A 195 -9.82 -22.42 -4.49
N LYS A 196 -10.22 -22.46 -3.21
CA LYS A 196 -11.62 -22.61 -2.78
C LYS A 196 -12.50 -21.47 -3.26
N VAL A 197 -12.01 -20.23 -3.19
CA VAL A 197 -12.77 -19.03 -3.63
C VAL A 197 -13.04 -19.07 -5.14
N VAL A 198 -12.07 -19.53 -5.93
CA VAL A 198 -12.25 -19.70 -7.38
C VAL A 198 -13.22 -20.86 -7.67
N ALA A 199 -13.13 -21.95 -6.91
CA ALA A 199 -13.94 -23.15 -7.12
C ALA A 199 -15.43 -22.98 -6.74
N GLU A 200 -15.74 -22.16 -5.74
CA GLU A 200 -17.09 -22.12 -5.14
C GLU A 200 -18.12 -21.22 -5.86
N ASP A 201 -17.74 -20.35 -6.82
CA ASP A 201 -18.69 -19.33 -7.31
C ASP A 201 -18.34 -18.74 -8.70
N ASP A 202 -17.49 -19.38 -9.51
CA ASP A 202 -16.86 -18.75 -10.70
C ASP A 202 -16.34 -17.32 -10.40
N ALA A 203 -15.98 -17.09 -9.13
CA ALA A 203 -15.63 -15.79 -8.60
C ALA A 203 -14.14 -15.50 -8.83
N GLY A 204 -13.61 -15.93 -9.98
CA GLY A 204 -12.24 -15.71 -10.39
C GLY A 204 -11.89 -14.22 -10.36
N TRP A 205 -12.86 -13.33 -10.63
CA TRP A 205 -12.71 -11.89 -10.50
C TRP A 205 -12.31 -11.41 -9.10
N ARG A 206 -12.64 -12.15 -8.03
CA ARG A 206 -12.22 -11.85 -6.65
C ARG A 206 -10.75 -12.16 -6.38
N VAL A 207 -10.15 -12.99 -7.23
CA VAL A 207 -8.75 -13.44 -7.14
C VAL A 207 -7.90 -12.82 -8.26
N ASP A 208 -8.53 -12.02 -9.13
CA ASP A 208 -7.92 -11.22 -10.19
C ASP A 208 -7.01 -12.11 -11.08
N ARG A 209 -5.85 -11.61 -11.48
CA ARG A 209 -4.85 -12.32 -12.31
C ARG A 209 -4.31 -13.63 -11.72
N TYR A 210 -4.61 -13.97 -10.47
CA TYR A 210 -4.09 -15.17 -9.82
C TYR A 210 -5.05 -16.37 -9.86
N ALA A 211 -6.20 -16.27 -10.53
CA ALA A 211 -7.19 -17.36 -10.56
C ALA A 211 -6.61 -18.70 -11.07
N GLU A 212 -5.90 -18.68 -12.21
CA GLU A 212 -5.25 -19.89 -12.76
C GLU A 212 -4.16 -20.44 -11.83
N ALA A 213 -3.38 -19.54 -11.23
CA ALA A 213 -2.35 -19.91 -10.27
C ALA A 213 -2.96 -20.54 -9.01
N ALA A 214 -4.11 -20.05 -8.55
CA ALA A 214 -4.83 -20.58 -7.39
C ALA A 214 -5.39 -21.98 -7.64
N LEU A 215 -5.89 -22.26 -8.84
CA LEU A 215 -6.32 -23.60 -9.22
C LEU A 215 -5.12 -24.56 -9.33
N PHE A 216 -4.03 -24.11 -9.97
CA PHE A 216 -2.81 -24.91 -10.11
C PHE A 216 -2.23 -25.37 -8.77
N VAL A 217 -2.21 -24.51 -7.74
CA VAL A 217 -1.59 -24.87 -6.46
C VAL A 217 -2.39 -25.89 -5.65
N ASP A 218 -3.68 -26.09 -5.95
CA ASP A 218 -4.55 -27.01 -5.20
C ASP A 218 -4.12 -28.47 -5.41
N ASP A 219 -3.60 -28.78 -6.60
CA ASP A 219 -3.11 -30.11 -7.01
C ASP A 219 -1.84 -30.56 -6.29
N TYR A 220 -1.20 -29.68 -5.50
CA TYR A 220 0.10 -29.94 -4.89
C TYR A 220 0.01 -30.02 -3.37
N ASP A 221 0.59 -31.09 -2.82
CA ASP A 221 0.83 -31.25 -1.39
C ASP A 221 2.13 -30.52 -1.00
N TYR A 222 2.04 -29.55 -0.09
CA TYR A 222 3.19 -28.77 0.40
C TYR A 222 3.94 -29.45 1.56
N THR A 223 3.44 -30.60 2.03
CA THR A 223 4.12 -31.42 3.04
C THR A 223 5.07 -32.43 2.42
N ASP A 224 4.86 -32.84 1.17
CA ASP A 224 5.73 -33.74 0.42
C ASP A 224 6.81 -32.99 -0.39
N GLN A 225 8.07 -33.35 -0.16
CA GLN A 225 9.22 -32.76 -0.85
C GLN A 225 9.25 -33.08 -2.36
N LYS A 226 8.74 -34.25 -2.79
CA LYS A 226 8.69 -34.59 -4.21
C LYS A 226 7.65 -33.73 -4.94
N SER A 227 6.48 -33.57 -4.33
CA SER A 227 5.44 -32.64 -4.75
C SER A 227 5.97 -31.21 -4.87
N LEU A 228 6.67 -30.67 -3.86
CA LEU A 228 7.29 -29.34 -3.93
C LEU A 228 8.29 -29.20 -5.09
N LYS A 229 9.17 -30.18 -5.32
CA LYS A 229 10.09 -30.15 -6.46
C LYS A 229 9.35 -30.11 -7.80
N ARG A 230 8.23 -30.84 -7.92
CA ARG A 230 7.38 -30.83 -9.12
C ARG A 230 6.65 -29.49 -9.26
N PHE A 231 6.16 -28.92 -8.17
CA PHE A 231 5.49 -27.62 -8.13
C PHE A 231 6.37 -26.54 -8.76
N PHE A 232 7.60 -26.35 -8.26
CA PHE A 232 8.51 -25.31 -8.76
C PHE A 232 8.94 -25.53 -10.22
N ARG A 233 8.97 -26.78 -10.69
CA ARG A 233 9.28 -27.08 -12.10
C ARG A 233 8.13 -26.72 -13.05
N MET A 234 6.89 -26.75 -12.56
CA MET A 234 5.68 -26.61 -13.37
C MET A 234 4.96 -25.28 -13.11
N LEU A 235 5.59 -24.33 -12.41
CA LEU A 235 4.98 -23.07 -12.02
C LEU A 235 4.41 -22.31 -13.23
N PRO A 236 3.12 -21.93 -13.22
CA PRO A 236 2.58 -21.01 -14.21
C PRO A 236 3.19 -19.62 -14.01
N GLU A 237 3.17 -18.80 -15.06
CA GLU A 237 3.79 -17.47 -15.08
C GLU A 237 3.31 -16.58 -13.92
N GLN A 238 2.00 -16.56 -13.65
CA GLN A 238 1.43 -15.73 -12.57
C GLN A 238 1.91 -16.15 -11.17
N ALA A 239 2.04 -17.46 -10.92
CA ALA A 239 2.59 -17.97 -9.67
C ALA A 239 4.10 -17.69 -9.58
N TYR A 240 4.82 -17.82 -10.70
CA TYR A 240 6.23 -17.47 -10.77
C TYR A 240 6.45 -15.98 -10.45
N HIS A 241 5.68 -15.07 -11.05
CA HIS A 241 5.78 -13.63 -10.79
C HIS A 241 5.47 -13.27 -9.33
N LEU A 242 4.52 -13.97 -8.70
CA LEU A 242 4.18 -13.78 -7.28
C LEU A 242 5.32 -14.21 -6.35
N LEU A 243 6.07 -15.26 -6.70
CA LEU A 243 7.03 -15.90 -5.80
C LEU A 243 8.50 -15.55 -6.09
N TYR A 244 8.84 -15.12 -7.30
CA TYR A 244 10.22 -14.85 -7.72
C TYR A 244 10.71 -13.48 -7.25
N ASN A 245 11.66 -13.48 -6.31
CA ASN A 245 12.29 -12.29 -5.69
C ASN A 245 11.33 -11.08 -5.53
N PRO A 246 10.20 -11.24 -4.82
CA PRO A 246 9.17 -10.21 -4.70
C PRO A 246 9.67 -8.88 -4.12
N LEU A 247 10.61 -8.90 -3.16
CA LEU A 247 11.19 -7.67 -2.62
C LEU A 247 12.06 -6.97 -3.67
N SER A 248 12.91 -7.72 -4.38
CA SER A 248 13.75 -7.19 -5.46
C SER A 248 12.91 -6.63 -6.60
N ARG A 249 11.78 -7.28 -6.91
CA ARG A 249 10.83 -6.78 -7.89
C ARG A 249 10.26 -5.45 -7.43
N GLN A 250 9.73 -5.40 -6.20
CA GLN A 250 9.12 -4.22 -5.62
C GLN A 250 10.06 -3.00 -5.62
N LEU A 251 11.33 -3.22 -5.31
CA LEU A 251 12.32 -2.16 -5.15
C LEU A 251 13.19 -1.93 -6.39
N GLY A 252 13.24 -2.87 -7.33
CA GLY A 252 14.18 -2.83 -8.45
C GLY A 252 13.54 -2.61 -9.83
N THR A 253 12.22 -2.83 -9.97
CA THR A 253 11.50 -2.70 -11.26
C THR A 253 10.69 -1.41 -11.36
N ARG A 254 10.19 -1.06 -12.55
CA ARG A 254 9.36 0.14 -12.75
C ARG A 254 7.89 -0.20 -12.98
N LEU A 255 7.60 -1.34 -13.58
CA LEU A 255 6.26 -1.85 -13.80
C LEU A 255 6.09 -3.22 -13.12
N PRO A 256 4.88 -3.57 -12.64
CA PRO A 256 4.64 -4.84 -11.97
C PRO A 256 5.09 -6.08 -12.76
N ASP A 257 4.90 -6.02 -14.09
CA ASP A 257 5.15 -7.14 -15.00
C ASP A 257 6.53 -7.06 -15.67
N ASP A 258 7.37 -6.10 -15.28
CA ASP A 258 8.75 -6.02 -15.76
C ASP A 258 9.50 -7.33 -15.48
N ARG A 259 10.35 -7.72 -16.42
CA ARG A 259 11.28 -8.82 -16.16
C ARG A 259 12.32 -8.39 -15.14
N LEU A 260 12.53 -9.22 -14.13
CA LEU A 260 13.60 -9.01 -13.17
C LEU A 260 14.94 -9.53 -13.73
N HIS A 261 15.94 -8.66 -13.73
CA HIS A 261 17.31 -8.93 -14.10
C HIS A 261 18.23 -8.75 -12.89
N PRO A 262 19.44 -9.34 -12.89
CA PRO A 262 20.40 -9.14 -11.79
C PRO A 262 20.72 -7.68 -11.49
N GLY A 263 20.68 -6.77 -12.48
CA GLY A 263 20.87 -5.34 -12.24
C GLY A 263 19.79 -4.68 -11.38
N ASN A 264 18.57 -5.26 -11.33
CA ASN A 264 17.49 -4.72 -10.50
C ASN A 264 17.75 -4.92 -9.01
N SER A 265 18.54 -5.91 -8.58
CA SER A 265 18.89 -6.08 -7.16
C SER A 265 19.83 -4.98 -6.67
N ILE A 266 20.69 -4.44 -7.55
CA ILE A 266 21.53 -3.27 -7.25
C ILE A 266 20.64 -2.05 -7.00
N VAL A 267 19.68 -1.81 -7.91
CA VAL A 267 18.69 -0.71 -7.77
C VAL A 267 17.89 -0.87 -6.48
N ALA A 268 17.48 -2.09 -6.13
CA ALA A 268 16.75 -2.38 -4.91
C ALA A 268 17.55 -2.02 -3.64
N ILE A 269 18.84 -2.37 -3.59
CA ILE A 269 19.74 -2.02 -2.47
C ILE A 269 19.93 -0.51 -2.38
N GLU A 270 20.14 0.16 -3.52
CA GLU A 270 20.27 1.62 -3.55
C GLU A 270 19.01 2.34 -3.03
N ILE A 271 17.83 1.80 -3.34
CA ILE A 271 16.56 2.30 -2.83
C ILE A 271 16.46 2.08 -1.33
N LEU A 272 16.74 0.88 -0.82
CA LEU A 272 16.74 0.62 0.62
C LEU A 272 17.60 1.64 1.37
N ALA A 273 18.79 1.95 0.83
CA ALA A 273 19.70 2.91 1.44
C ALA A 273 19.19 4.37 1.47
N ARG A 274 18.17 4.71 0.65
CA ARG A 274 17.56 6.05 0.61
C ARG A 274 16.28 6.17 1.43
N LEU A 275 15.69 5.06 1.86
CA LEU A 275 14.48 5.09 2.69
C LEU A 275 14.81 5.59 4.10
N GLY A 276 13.85 6.27 4.73
CA GLY A 276 14.06 6.88 6.05
C GLY A 276 14.26 5.84 7.16
N ILE A 277 13.46 4.77 7.16
CA ILE A 277 13.55 3.68 8.14
C ILE A 277 13.53 2.34 7.41
N VAL A 278 14.57 1.54 7.63
CA VAL A 278 14.66 0.17 7.13
C VAL A 278 14.75 -0.77 8.33
N GLY A 279 13.74 -1.63 8.49
CA GLY A 279 13.67 -2.64 9.53
C GLY A 279 13.72 -4.06 9.00
N HIS A 280 13.92 -5.01 9.90
CA HIS A 280 13.71 -6.43 9.67
C HIS A 280 12.67 -6.96 10.66
N ARG A 281 11.81 -7.90 10.27
CA ARG A 281 10.73 -8.41 11.15
C ARG A 281 11.23 -9.04 12.44
N THR A 282 12.38 -9.71 12.44
CA THR A 282 13.05 -10.24 13.67
C THR A 282 13.27 -9.16 14.74
N TYR A 283 13.24 -7.91 14.30
CA TYR A 283 13.61 -6.70 14.99
C TYR A 283 12.42 -5.72 15.04
N PHE A 284 11.20 -6.26 15.00
CA PHE A 284 9.95 -5.49 14.85
C PHE A 284 9.78 -4.41 15.92
N ASP A 285 9.98 -4.75 17.19
CA ASP A 285 9.74 -3.80 18.29
C ASP A 285 10.63 -2.57 18.16
N ALA A 286 11.89 -2.75 17.79
CA ALA A 286 12.81 -1.64 17.57
C ALA A 286 12.49 -0.88 16.27
N PHE A 287 12.05 -1.56 15.20
CA PHE A 287 11.51 -0.86 14.02
C PHE A 287 10.30 0.02 14.37
N ALA A 288 9.33 -0.52 15.10
CA ALA A 288 8.13 0.20 15.51
C ALA A 288 8.45 1.35 16.46
N SER A 289 9.37 1.12 17.42
CA SER A 289 9.86 2.14 18.34
C SER A 289 10.55 3.29 17.60
N THR A 290 11.46 2.99 16.66
CA THR A 290 12.10 4.02 15.82
C THR A 290 11.08 4.80 15.00
N LEU A 291 10.09 4.11 14.42
CA LEU A 291 9.03 4.81 13.68
C LEU A 291 8.23 5.75 14.59
N PHE A 292 7.89 5.32 15.81
CA PHE A 292 7.13 6.13 16.77
C PHE A 292 7.94 7.33 17.25
N ASP A 293 9.23 7.14 17.54
CA ASP A 293 10.16 8.22 17.86
C ASP A 293 10.23 9.28 16.75
N GLN A 294 10.47 8.86 15.50
CA GLN A 294 10.61 9.77 14.36
C GLN A 294 9.37 10.62 14.05
N ILE A 295 8.19 10.19 14.54
CA ILE A 295 6.93 10.92 14.37
C ILE A 295 6.44 11.57 15.67
N GLY A 296 7.21 11.51 16.76
CA GLY A 296 6.92 12.17 18.03
C GLY A 296 5.92 11.44 18.93
N LEU A 297 5.80 10.12 18.82
CA LEU A 297 4.94 9.25 19.64
C LEU A 297 5.71 8.41 20.68
N GLU A 298 6.99 8.70 20.93
CA GLU A 298 7.82 7.95 21.88
C GLU A 298 7.17 7.89 23.28
N GLY A 299 7.13 6.69 23.87
CA GLY A 299 6.61 6.46 25.23
C GLY A 299 5.11 6.71 25.41
N GLY A 300 4.41 7.20 24.39
CA GLY A 300 3.00 7.55 24.45
C GLY A 300 2.05 6.38 24.20
N LEU A 301 2.54 5.29 23.59
CA LEU A 301 1.70 4.18 23.14
C LEU A 301 2.35 2.81 23.34
N PRO A 302 1.56 1.77 23.66
CA PRO A 302 2.05 0.41 23.60
C PRO A 302 2.38 0.06 22.15
N LEU A 303 3.55 -0.56 21.94
CA LEU A 303 3.92 -1.05 20.62
C LEU A 303 2.95 -2.17 20.21
N PRO A 304 2.41 -2.15 18.98
CA PRO A 304 1.59 -3.23 18.48
C PRO A 304 2.44 -4.50 18.34
N ALA A 305 1.81 -5.67 18.41
CA ALA A 305 2.49 -6.91 18.02
C ALA A 305 2.58 -7.01 16.48
N PRO A 306 3.63 -7.62 15.93
CA PRO A 306 3.65 -7.96 14.51
C PRO A 306 2.52 -8.93 14.17
N VAL A 307 2.06 -8.91 12.91
CA VAL A 307 1.09 -9.89 12.41
C VAL A 307 1.61 -11.32 12.67
N PRO A 308 0.82 -12.22 13.27
CA PRO A 308 1.28 -13.58 13.51
C PRO A 308 1.59 -14.32 12.20
N ILE A 309 2.72 -15.02 12.16
CA ILE A 309 3.03 -15.99 11.11
C ILE A 309 2.44 -17.33 11.55
N SER A 310 1.70 -18.01 10.67
CA SER A 310 1.13 -19.32 11.02
C SER A 310 2.22 -20.39 11.16
N ASP A 311 2.01 -21.35 12.05
CA ASP A 311 2.90 -22.51 12.19
C ASP A 311 3.05 -23.29 10.88
N GLU A 312 1.98 -23.32 10.07
CA GLU A 312 1.99 -23.91 8.74
C GLU A 312 2.96 -23.19 7.79
N ALA A 313 2.98 -21.84 7.82
CA ALA A 313 3.89 -21.04 7.02
C ALA A 313 5.34 -21.24 7.47
N LEU A 314 5.60 -21.29 8.77
CA LEU A 314 6.93 -21.55 9.32
C LEU A 314 7.43 -22.96 8.93
N ALA A 315 6.59 -23.98 9.10
CA ALA A 315 6.94 -25.35 8.73
C ALA A 315 7.18 -25.51 7.23
N LEU A 316 6.40 -24.81 6.39
CA LEU A 316 6.63 -24.77 4.95
C LEU A 316 7.94 -24.04 4.61
N ALA A 317 8.22 -22.90 5.23
CA ALA A 317 9.45 -22.15 5.01
C ALA A 317 10.70 -23.01 5.25
N GLU A 318 10.71 -23.78 6.35
CA GLU A 318 11.81 -24.71 6.65
C GLU A 318 11.98 -25.81 5.59
N ARG A 319 10.87 -26.35 5.07
CA ARG A 319 10.92 -27.29 3.94
C ARG A 319 11.46 -26.63 2.67
N LEU A 320 11.05 -25.39 2.40
CA LEU A 320 11.45 -24.62 1.20
C LEU A 320 12.96 -24.33 1.19
N ARG A 321 13.59 -24.11 2.35
CA ARG A 321 15.06 -23.93 2.45
C ARG A 321 15.85 -25.12 1.88
N ALA A 322 15.29 -26.33 1.93
CA ALA A 322 15.91 -27.54 1.39
C ALA A 322 15.68 -27.75 -0.12
N VAL A 323 14.93 -26.86 -0.79
CA VAL A 323 14.58 -26.98 -2.21
C VAL A 323 15.48 -26.06 -3.03
N LYS A 324 16.41 -26.61 -3.81
CA LYS A 324 17.35 -25.83 -4.64
C LYS A 324 16.67 -24.78 -5.53
N ALA A 325 15.56 -25.14 -6.19
CA ALA A 325 14.83 -24.21 -7.06
C ALA A 325 14.32 -22.97 -6.30
N VAL A 326 14.00 -23.09 -5.01
CA VAL A 326 13.60 -21.95 -4.17
C VAL A 326 14.78 -21.03 -3.92
N ALA A 327 15.94 -21.57 -3.58
CA ALA A 327 17.16 -20.77 -3.39
C ALA A 327 17.50 -19.97 -4.65
N ASP A 328 17.38 -20.57 -5.83
CA ASP A 328 17.58 -19.90 -7.12
C ASP A 328 16.52 -18.80 -7.37
N MET A 329 15.27 -19.04 -6.93
CA MET A 329 14.16 -18.08 -7.07
C MET A 329 14.22 -16.89 -6.09
N LEU A 330 14.87 -17.06 -4.94
CA LEU A 330 14.93 -16.06 -3.86
C LEU A 330 16.32 -15.44 -3.69
N VAL A 331 17.27 -15.76 -4.56
CA VAL A 331 18.70 -15.40 -4.42
C VAL A 331 18.94 -13.92 -4.10
N PHE A 332 18.17 -13.01 -4.71
CA PHE A 332 18.34 -11.57 -4.50
C PHE A 332 17.67 -11.11 -3.19
N ASP A 333 16.49 -11.63 -2.90
CA ASP A 333 15.76 -11.31 -1.67
C ASP A 333 16.48 -11.82 -0.43
N ILE A 334 17.10 -13.00 -0.50
CA ILE A 334 17.96 -13.55 0.57
C ILE A 334 19.13 -12.61 0.83
N ALA A 335 19.87 -12.23 -0.22
CA ALA A 335 21.00 -11.33 -0.08
C ALA A 335 20.61 -9.97 0.54
N MET A 336 19.46 -9.41 0.16
CA MET A 336 18.96 -8.16 0.74
C MET A 336 18.49 -8.31 2.17
N SER A 337 17.71 -9.35 2.49
CA SER A 337 17.24 -9.62 3.85
C SER A 337 18.41 -9.82 4.81
N ASP A 338 19.41 -10.61 4.41
CA ASP A 338 20.63 -10.84 5.19
C ASP A 338 21.41 -9.54 5.38
N ALA A 339 21.56 -8.72 4.35
CA ALA A 339 22.25 -7.42 4.46
C ALA A 339 21.57 -6.48 5.46
N VAL A 340 20.24 -6.40 5.43
CA VAL A 340 19.47 -5.61 6.40
C VAL A 340 19.64 -6.17 7.81
N LEU A 341 19.49 -7.50 7.98
CA LEU A 341 19.61 -8.15 9.28
C LEU A 341 21.01 -7.95 9.89
N MET A 342 22.07 -8.11 9.10
CA MET A 342 23.45 -7.89 9.52
C MET A 342 23.73 -6.42 9.89
N SER A 343 23.11 -5.47 9.19
CA SER A 343 23.22 -4.05 9.52
C SER A 343 22.58 -3.74 10.87
N LEU A 344 21.35 -4.22 11.09
CA LEU A 344 20.62 -4.00 12.35
C LEU A 344 21.29 -4.66 13.55
N ALA A 345 21.79 -5.90 13.38
CA ALA A 345 22.52 -6.60 14.43
C ALA A 345 23.80 -5.86 14.87
N LYS A 346 24.42 -5.06 14.00
CA LYS A 346 25.56 -4.20 14.38
C LYS A 346 25.10 -2.93 15.10
N SER A 347 24.00 -2.33 14.65
CA SER A 347 23.49 -1.07 15.19
C SER A 347 22.84 -1.19 16.56
N TRP A 348 22.27 -2.36 16.91
CA TRP A 348 21.46 -2.52 18.13
C TRP A 348 22.07 -3.46 19.18
N ASN A 349 23.33 -3.85 19.01
CA ASN A 349 24.13 -4.52 20.05
C ASN A 349 24.95 -3.52 20.90
N HIS A 350 24.55 -2.24 20.93
CA HIS A 350 25.19 -1.17 21.69
C HIS A 350 24.19 -0.44 22.59
#